data_AF-A0A382KIS0-F1
#
_entry.id   AF-A0A382KIS0-F1
#
_cell.length_a   1.000
_cell.length_b   1.000
_cell.length_c   1.000
_cell.angle_alpha   90.00
_cell.angle_beta   90.00
_cell.angle_gamma   90.00
#
_symmetry.space_group_name_H-M   'P 1'
#
loop_
_entity.id
_entity.type
_entity.pdbx_description
1 polymer ?
#
loop_
_entity_poly.entity_id
_entity_poly.type
_entity_poly.pdbx_seq_one_letter_code
_entity_poly.pdbx_strand_id
1 'polypeptide(L)' 'PGLIYRLDYPKVVCLIFGSGKMVITGARAKAEILEAVQFIQDELADLL' A
#
# COMPACT_ATOMS: atom_id res chain seq x y z
N PRO A 1 11.04 -11.01 5.64
CA PRO A 1 10.93 -10.69 4.19
C PRO A 1 9.70 -9.80 3.93
N GLY A 2 9.66 -9.02 2.84
CA GLY A 2 8.55 -8.10 2.54
C GLY A 2 8.08 -8.20 1.08
N LEU A 3 6.79 -7.94 0.85
CA LEU A 3 6.15 -7.86 -0.46
C LEU A 3 6.28 -6.44 -1.00
N ILE A 4 6.75 -6.29 -2.24
CA ILE A 4 6.77 -5.01 -2.94
C ILE A 4 5.53 -4.96 -3.84
N TYR A 5 4.66 -3.98 -3.61
CA TYR A 5 3.47 -3.72 -4.41
C TYR A 5 3.57 -2.33 -5.04
N ARG A 6 3.31 -2.23 -6.35
CA ARG A 6 3.36 -0.94 -7.07
C ARG A 6 1.94 -0.56 -7.48
N LEU A 7 1.52 0.62 -7.06
CA LEU A 7 0.24 1.21 -7.43
C LEU A 7 0.46 2.20 -8.56
N ASP A 8 -0.38 2.09 -9.60
CA ASP A 8 -0.38 3.06 -10.70
C ASP A 8 -1.10 4.35 -10.30
N TYR A 9 -2.17 4.23 -9.50
CA TYR A 9 -2.90 5.36 -8.92
C TYR A 9 -3.39 5.01 -7.50
N PRO A 10 -3.01 5.80 -6.46
CA PRO A 10 -1.98 6.82 -6.48
C PRO A 10 -0.61 6.23 -6.85
N LYS A 11 0.26 7.01 -7.51
CA LYS A 11 1.53 6.51 -8.05
C LYS A 11 2.57 6.30 -6.94
N VAL A 12 2.46 5.16 -6.24
CA VAL A 12 3.28 4.84 -5.07
C VAL A 12 3.81 3.40 -5.11
N VAL A 13 4.83 3.15 -4.29
CA VAL A 13 5.34 1.80 -4.02
C VAL A 13 5.17 1.50 -2.53
N CYS A 14 4.55 0.37 -2.24
CA CYS A 14 4.33 -0.16 -0.90
C CYS A 14 5.27 -1.35 -0.64
N LEU A 15 5.95 -1.34 0.51
CA LEU A 15 6.67 -2.49 1.05
C LEU A 15 5.90 -3.00 2.27
N ILE A 16 5.32 -4.20 2.15
CA ILE A 16 4.42 -4.79 3.14
C ILE A 16 5.12 -5.96 3.83
N PHE A 17 5.08 -6.00 5.16
CA PHE A 17 5.66 -7.08 5.96
C PHE A 17 4.56 -8.00 6.48
N GLY A 18 4.88 -9.28 6.71
CA GLY A 18 3.92 -10.24 7.28
C GLY A 18 3.40 -9.90 8.68
N SER A 19 3.99 -8.90 9.35
CA SER A 19 3.47 -8.31 10.60
C SER A 19 2.35 -7.29 10.40
N GLY A 20 1.99 -6.97 9.15
CA GLY A 20 1.03 -5.91 8.80
C GLY A 20 1.66 -4.51 8.75
N LYS A 21 2.92 -4.34 9.14
CA LYS A 21 3.63 -3.07 8.95
C LYS A 21 3.81 -2.79 7.46
N MET A 22 3.73 -1.52 7.08
CA MET A 22 3.89 -1.08 5.70
C MET A 22 4.75 0.18 5.63
N VAL A 23 5.58 0.26 4.59
CA VAL A 23 6.30 1.48 4.18
C VAL A 23 5.75 1.90 2.83
N ILE A 24 5.34 3.17 2.69
CA ILE A 24 4.81 3.73 1.45
C ILE A 24 5.75 4.84 0.98
N THR A 25 6.11 4.83 -0.30
CA THR A 25 6.99 5.84 -0.91
C THR A 25 6.45 6.31 -2.26
N GLY A 26 6.77 7.55 -2.64
CA GLY A 26 6.35 8.14 -3.92
C GLY A 26 5.13 9.06 -3.84
N ALA A 27 4.43 9.07 -2.70
CA ALA A 27 3.29 9.97 -2.48
C ALA A 27 3.73 11.44 -2.40
N ARG A 28 2.89 12.33 -2.94
CA ARG A 28 3.08 13.79 -2.93
C ARG A 28 2.22 14.50 -1.88
N ALA A 29 1.19 13.82 -1.38
CA ALA A 29 0.30 14.31 -0.35
C ALA A 29 -0.08 13.20 0.63
N LYS A 30 -0.45 13.59 1.85
CA LYS A 30 -0.93 12.63 2.86
C LYS A 30 -2.18 11.87 2.40
N ALA A 31 -3.04 12.50 1.61
CA ALA A 31 -4.25 11.86 1.07
C ALA A 31 -3.92 10.62 0.22
N GLU A 32 -2.91 10.70 -0.66
CA GLU A 32 -2.46 9.58 -1.49
C GLU A 32 -1.95 8.40 -0.64
N ILE A 33 -1.36 8.66 0.52
CA ILE A 33 -0.95 7.61 1.45
C ILE A 33 -2.17 6.89 2.01
N LEU A 34 -3.20 7.64 2.40
CA LEU A 34 -4.43 7.06 2.95
C LEU A 34 -5.20 6.26 1.89
N GLU A 35 -5.26 6.75 0.66
CA GLU A 35 -5.84 6.03 -0.48
C GLU A 35 -5.10 4.72 -0.76
N ALA A 36 -3.76 4.75 -0.77
CA ALA A 36 -2.95 3.54 -0.96
C ALA A 36 -3.15 2.52 0.16
N VAL A 37 -3.30 2.97 1.42
CA VAL A 37 -3.61 2.08 2.54
C VAL A 37 -4.97 1.40 2.34
N GLN A 38 -6.00 2.18 1.98
CA GLN A 38 -7.34 1.66 1.77
C GLN A 38 -7.36 0.62 0.63
N PHE A 39 -6.76 0.94 -0.51
CA PHE A 39 -6.67 0.02 -1.64
C PHE A 39 -6.04 -1.32 -1.25
N ILE A 40 -4.91 -1.27 -0.54
CA ILE A 40 -4.22 -2.49 -0.10
C ILE A 40 -5.05 -3.28 0.91
N GLN A 41 -5.79 -2.60 1.80
CA GLN A 41 -6.67 -3.27 2.75
C GLN A 41 -7.82 -4.00 2.05
N ASP A 42 -8.45 -3.36 1.07
CA ASP A 42 -9.56 -3.94 0.31
C ASP A 42 -9.09 -5.15 -0.52
N GLU A 43 -7.99 -5.03 -1.27
CA GLU A 43 -7.41 -6.13 -2.05
C GLU A 43 -7.02 -7.34 -1.19
N LEU A 44 -6.45 -7.10 0.01
CA LEU A 44 -6.09 -8.19 0.91
C LEU A 44 -7.32 -8.82 1.58
N ALA A 45 -8.39 -8.05 1.80
CA ALA A 45 -9.64 -8.56 2.35
C ALA A 45 -10.38 -9.46 1.37
N ASP A 46 -10.35 -9.15 0.07
CA ASP A 46 -10.97 -9.96 -0.99
C ASP A 46 -10.31 -11.33 -1.19
N LEU A 47 -9.12 -11.54 -0.62
CA LEU A 47 -8.41 -12.82 -0.65
C LEU A 47 -8.78 -13.76 0.51
N LEU A 48 -9.62 -13.31 1.44
CA LEU A 48 -10.13 -14.08 2.59
C LEU A 48 -11.52 -14.64 2.30
#